data_AF-G1UWD3-F1
#
_entry.id   AF-G1UWD3-F1
#
_cell.length_a   1.000
_cell.length_b   1.000
_cell.length_c   1.000
_cell.angle_alpha   90.00
_cell.angle_beta   90.00
_cell.angle_gamma   90.00
#
_symmetry.space_group_name_H-M   'P 1'
#
loop_
_entity.id
_entity.type
_entity.pdbx_description
1 polymer ?
#
loop_
_entity_poly.entity_id
_entity_poly.type
_entity_poly.pdbx_seq_one_letter_code
_entity_poly.pdbx_strand_id
1 'polypeptide(L)'
;MATDLERKTAAIGGIAENFGKEFSADLLKIWLRLLRPYPPEPVEAGAVRVIETYAYKTMPPFAVLREAIEEVMGAGPQATGLKAAAEWTRLQEDVARCGSYAPPEDMHPTTAHVVCVMGGWRAVCAWETRYLDLKRREFVDLWTQADGKADVLVMGAAGVQRAIAQTRGGFVRVGMTLSGGLMALDESKKQIGA
;
A
#
# COMPACT_ATOMS: atom_id res chain seq x y z
N MET A 1 17.30 -27.58 18.95
CA MET A 1 16.23 -27.06 18.08
C MET A 1 16.86 -26.10 17.10
N ALA A 2 16.43 -26.11 15.84
CA ALA A 2 16.93 -25.16 14.84
C ALA A 2 16.48 -23.73 15.21
N THR A 3 17.36 -22.76 15.02
CA THR A 3 17.08 -21.34 15.21
C THR A 3 16.10 -20.82 14.15
N ASP A 4 15.41 -19.71 14.42
CA ASP A 4 14.55 -19.03 13.44
C ASP A 4 15.26 -18.77 12.11
N LEU A 5 16.54 -18.39 12.19
CA LEU A 5 17.35 -18.12 11.01
C LEU A 5 17.60 -19.38 10.19
N GLU A 6 17.96 -20.49 10.84
CA GLU A 6 18.18 -21.78 10.19
C GLU A 6 16.89 -22.28 9.52
N ARG A 7 15.75 -22.16 10.20
CA ARG A 7 14.43 -22.54 9.69
C ARG A 7 14.04 -21.75 8.43
N LYS A 8 14.17 -20.43 8.49
CA LYS A 8 13.92 -19.55 7.33
C LYS A 8 14.88 -19.82 6.18
N THR A 9 16.15 -20.11 6.49
CA THR A 9 17.17 -20.46 5.49
C THR A 9 16.84 -21.78 4.80
N ALA A 10 16.42 -22.79 5.56
CA ALA A 10 15.99 -24.07 5.02
C ALA A 10 14.75 -23.94 4.13
N ALA A 11 13.76 -23.13 4.55
CA ALA A 11 12.54 -22.90 3.76
C ALA A 11 12.85 -22.29 2.39
N ILE A 12 13.65 -21.22 2.32
CA ILE A 12 14.02 -20.62 1.03
C ILE A 12 14.98 -21.51 0.23
N GLY A 13 15.87 -22.24 0.90
CA GLY A 13 16.73 -23.25 0.27
C GLY A 13 15.92 -24.30 -0.47
N GLY A 14 14.87 -24.85 0.17
CA GLY A 14 13.96 -25.81 -0.44
C GLY A 14 13.24 -25.28 -1.68
N ILE A 15 12.88 -23.99 -1.71
CA ILE A 15 12.36 -23.36 -2.93
C ILE A 15 13.44 -23.38 -4.03
N ALA A 16 14.65 -22.94 -3.74
CA ALA A 16 15.72 -22.88 -4.74
C ALA A 16 16.05 -24.27 -5.30
N GLU A 17 16.15 -25.27 -4.43
CA GLU A 17 16.37 -26.66 -4.79
C GLU A 17 15.25 -27.20 -5.70
N ASN A 18 13.98 -26.89 -5.41
CA ASN A 18 12.84 -27.28 -6.25
C ASN A 18 12.94 -26.73 -7.69
N PHE A 19 13.57 -25.57 -7.89
CA PHE A 19 13.78 -24.98 -9.21
C PHE A 19 15.18 -25.27 -9.80
N GLY A 20 15.97 -26.15 -9.16
CA GLY A 20 17.33 -26.48 -9.60
C GLY A 20 18.26 -25.26 -9.59
N LYS A 21 18.07 -24.36 -8.63
CA LYS A 21 18.85 -23.14 -8.44
C LYS A 21 19.52 -23.13 -7.07
N GLU A 22 20.53 -22.28 -6.96
CA GLU A 22 21.18 -21.96 -5.69
C GLU A 22 21.12 -20.45 -5.46
N PHE A 23 21.04 -20.06 -4.19
CA PHE A 23 21.18 -18.66 -3.83
C PHE A 23 22.65 -18.25 -3.85
N SER A 24 22.95 -17.13 -4.48
CA SER A 24 24.20 -16.44 -4.16
C SER A 24 24.17 -15.96 -2.71
N ALA A 25 25.34 -15.89 -2.06
CA ALA A 25 25.45 -15.47 -0.67
C ALA A 25 24.82 -14.08 -0.42
N ASP A 26 24.90 -13.17 -1.39
CA ASP A 26 24.33 -11.83 -1.26
C ASP A 26 22.81 -11.83 -1.43
N LEU A 27 22.26 -12.61 -2.38
CA LEU A 27 20.81 -12.72 -2.55
C LEU A 27 20.17 -13.37 -1.32
N LEU A 28 20.82 -14.39 -0.74
CA LEU A 28 20.38 -15.05 0.49
C LEU A 28 20.28 -14.05 1.64
N LYS A 29 21.30 -13.22 1.86
CA LYS A 29 21.30 -12.17 2.89
C LYS A 29 20.15 -11.17 2.71
N ILE A 30 19.86 -10.78 1.47
CA ILE A 30 18.76 -9.87 1.16
C ILE A 30 17.42 -10.51 1.51
N TRP A 31 17.17 -11.75 1.07
CA TRP A 31 15.93 -12.46 1.36
C TRP A 31 15.74 -12.68 2.87
N LEU A 32 16.77 -13.11 3.59
CA LEU A 32 16.70 -13.25 5.05
C LEU A 32 16.45 -11.92 5.77
N ARG A 33 16.98 -10.81 5.25
CA ARG A 33 16.66 -9.47 5.75
C ARG A 33 15.20 -9.10 5.53
N LEU A 34 14.62 -9.47 4.40
CA LEU A 34 13.20 -9.24 4.10
C LEU A 34 12.28 -10.16 4.93
N LEU A 35 12.76 -11.34 5.31
CA LEU A 35 12.03 -12.32 6.14
C LEU A 35 12.11 -12.04 7.65
N ARG A 36 12.86 -11.02 8.08
CA ARG A 36 13.01 -10.67 9.50
C ARG A 36 11.67 -10.42 10.22
N PRO A 37 10.69 -9.71 9.63
CA PRO A 37 9.41 -9.40 10.29
C PRO A 37 8.48 -10.62 10.48
N TYR A 38 8.67 -11.68 9.70
CA TYR A 38 7.77 -12.84 9.71
C TYR A 38 8.27 -13.90 10.69
N PRO A 39 7.42 -14.58 11.47
CA PRO A 39 7.83 -15.76 12.23
C PRO A 39 8.30 -16.90 11.30
N PRO A 40 9.08 -17.89 11.77
CA PRO A 40 9.54 -18.99 10.91
C PRO A 40 8.40 -19.90 10.41
N GLU A 41 7.33 -20.12 11.18
CA GLU A 41 6.23 -21.04 10.79
C GLU A 41 5.47 -20.55 9.54
N PRO A 42 5.04 -19.28 9.43
CA PRO A 42 4.43 -18.78 8.20
C PRO A 42 5.39 -18.76 7.00
N VAL A 43 6.69 -18.59 7.24
CA VAL A 43 7.71 -18.65 6.17
C VAL A 43 7.82 -20.06 5.58
N GLU A 44 7.83 -21.08 6.43
CA GLU A 44 7.84 -22.49 6.02
C GLU A 44 6.56 -22.85 5.25
N ALA A 45 5.40 -22.50 5.79
CA ALA A 45 4.11 -22.74 5.14
C ALA A 45 3.98 -21.96 3.81
N GLY A 46 4.46 -20.72 3.76
CA GLY A 46 4.52 -19.93 2.54
C GLY A 46 5.43 -20.56 1.48
N ALA A 47 6.59 -21.08 1.88
CA ALA A 47 7.50 -21.78 0.97
C ALA A 47 6.87 -23.04 0.35
N VAL A 48 6.19 -23.86 1.16
CA VAL A 48 5.43 -25.02 0.68
C VAL A 48 4.38 -24.59 -0.33
N ARG A 49 3.60 -23.55 0.00
CA ARG A 49 2.55 -23.03 -0.89
C ARG A 49 3.11 -22.53 -2.23
N VAL A 50 4.26 -21.86 -2.24
CA VAL A 50 4.92 -21.43 -3.48
C VAL A 50 5.28 -22.64 -4.34
N ILE A 51 5.86 -23.68 -3.75
CA ILE A 51 6.22 -24.91 -4.47
C ILE A 51 4.98 -25.58 -5.06
N GLU A 52 3.87 -25.61 -4.33
CA GLU A 52 2.62 -26.23 -4.78
C GLU A 52 1.91 -25.46 -5.90
N THR A 53 1.96 -24.12 -5.87
CA THR A 53 1.08 -23.28 -6.70
C THR A 53 1.80 -22.54 -7.83
N TYR A 54 3.11 -22.31 -7.71
CA TYR A 54 3.86 -21.55 -8.69
C TYR A 54 4.22 -22.39 -9.91
N ALA A 55 3.43 -22.25 -10.99
CA ALA A 55 3.50 -23.11 -12.17
C ALA A 55 4.61 -22.75 -13.19
N TYR A 56 5.43 -21.73 -12.93
CA TYR A 56 6.46 -21.30 -13.87
C TYR A 56 7.79 -22.02 -13.63
N LYS A 57 8.55 -22.24 -14.70
CA LYS A 57 9.86 -22.94 -14.64
C LYS A 57 10.99 -22.10 -14.04
N THR A 58 10.80 -20.80 -13.91
CA THR A 58 11.79 -19.86 -13.39
C THR A 58 11.73 -19.79 -11.88
N MET A 59 12.83 -19.44 -11.23
CA MET A 59 12.82 -19.19 -9.79
C MET A 59 11.81 -18.09 -9.45
N PRO A 60 10.87 -18.31 -8.50
CA PRO A 60 9.93 -17.28 -8.09
C PRO A 60 10.68 -16.08 -7.48
N PRO A 61 10.29 -14.84 -7.79
CA PRO A 61 10.82 -13.66 -7.12
C PRO A 61 10.33 -13.61 -5.67
N PHE A 62 11.04 -12.88 -4.80
CA PHE A 62 10.69 -12.75 -3.38
C PHE A 62 9.23 -12.31 -3.14
N ALA A 63 8.68 -11.48 -4.03
CA ALA A 63 7.29 -11.00 -3.92
C ALA A 63 6.27 -12.16 -3.88
N VAL A 64 6.51 -13.23 -4.64
CA VAL A 64 5.64 -14.42 -4.65
C VAL A 64 5.68 -15.14 -3.31
N LEU A 65 6.87 -15.29 -2.71
CA LEU A 65 6.99 -15.87 -1.36
C LEU A 65 6.33 -14.98 -0.31
N ARG A 66 6.56 -13.66 -0.38
CA ARG A 66 5.92 -12.71 0.53
C ARG A 66 4.40 -12.81 0.49
N GLU A 67 3.81 -12.84 -0.70
CA GLU A 67 2.36 -12.97 -0.88
C GLU A 67 1.83 -14.27 -0.28
N ALA A 68 2.53 -15.40 -0.50
CA ALA A 68 2.16 -16.68 0.10
C ALA A 68 2.22 -16.66 1.63
N ILE A 69 3.25 -16.04 2.21
CA ILE A 69 3.39 -15.87 3.67
C ILE A 69 2.25 -15.01 4.22
N GLU A 70 2.00 -13.85 3.59
CA GLU A 70 0.94 -12.94 4.00
C GLU A 70 -0.43 -13.60 3.91
N GLU A 71 -0.68 -14.42 2.90
CA GLU A 71 -1.92 -15.18 2.79
C GLU A 71 -2.06 -16.23 3.90
N VAL A 72 -1.00 -16.98 4.23
CA VAL A 72 -0.99 -17.91 5.37
C VAL A 72 -1.30 -17.18 6.68
N MET A 73 -0.82 -15.95 6.84
CA MET A 73 -1.09 -15.12 8.01
C MET A 73 -2.46 -14.41 7.98
N GLY A 74 -3.28 -14.59 6.94
CA GLY A 74 -4.54 -13.87 6.79
C GLY A 74 -4.36 -12.37 6.55
N ALA A 75 -3.23 -11.97 5.98
CA ALA A 75 -2.88 -10.60 5.58
C ALA A 75 -2.80 -10.41 4.05
N GLY A 76 -3.16 -11.43 3.27
CA GLY A 76 -3.17 -11.35 1.80
C GLY A 76 -4.36 -10.52 1.24
N PRO A 77 -4.37 -10.24 -0.08
CA PRO A 77 -5.40 -9.42 -0.74
C PRO A 77 -6.83 -9.92 -0.50
N GLN A 78 -7.03 -11.24 -0.45
CA GLN A 78 -8.34 -11.82 -0.14
C GLN A 78 -8.79 -11.49 1.29
N ALA A 79 -7.87 -11.47 2.26
CA ALA A 79 -8.19 -11.11 3.63
C ALA A 79 -8.51 -9.62 3.77
N THR A 80 -7.81 -8.75 3.04
CA THR A 80 -8.15 -7.32 2.97
C THR A 80 -9.52 -7.09 2.35
N GLY A 81 -9.86 -7.81 1.27
CA GLY A 81 -11.20 -7.76 0.67
C GLY A 81 -12.31 -8.21 1.62
N LEU A 82 -12.07 -9.26 2.41
CA LEU A 82 -13.01 -9.71 3.44
C LEU A 82 -13.17 -8.69 4.57
N LYS A 83 -12.09 -8.05 5.02
CA LYS A 83 -12.15 -6.94 6.01
C LYS A 83 -12.95 -5.76 5.48
N ALA A 84 -12.68 -5.34 4.24
CA ALA A 84 -13.41 -4.26 3.59
C ALA A 84 -14.91 -4.58 3.46
N ALA A 85 -15.26 -5.82 3.12
CA ALA A 85 -16.64 -6.27 3.05
C ALA A 85 -17.32 -6.29 4.43
N ALA A 86 -16.61 -6.68 5.49
CA ALA A 86 -17.12 -6.63 6.86
C ALA A 86 -17.36 -5.19 7.33
N GLU A 87 -16.42 -4.29 7.05
CA GLU A 87 -16.54 -2.86 7.36
C GLU A 87 -17.66 -2.18 6.57
N TRP A 88 -17.94 -2.63 5.33
CA TRP A 88 -19.13 -2.17 4.61
C TRP A 88 -20.43 -2.53 5.34
N THR A 89 -20.54 -3.77 5.83
CA THR A 89 -21.72 -4.20 6.60
C THR A 89 -21.87 -3.37 7.87
N ARG A 90 -20.77 -3.16 8.61
CA ARG A 90 -20.76 -2.31 9.80
C ARG A 90 -21.16 -0.87 9.48
N LEU A 91 -20.69 -0.32 8.37
CA LEU A 91 -21.09 1.03 7.93
C LEU A 91 -22.61 1.13 7.69
N GLN A 92 -23.24 0.11 7.10
CA GLN A 92 -24.69 0.09 6.90
C GLN A 92 -25.44 0.03 8.24
N GLU A 93 -24.97 -0.79 9.19
CA GLU A 93 -25.51 -0.86 10.55
C GLU A 93 -25.38 0.49 11.27
N ASP A 94 -24.23 1.15 11.13
CA ASP A 94 -23.99 2.48 11.71
C ASP A 94 -24.89 3.55 11.11
N VAL A 95 -25.14 3.53 9.79
CA VAL A 95 -26.08 4.45 9.14
C VAL A 95 -27.50 4.24 9.68
N ALA A 96 -27.93 2.99 9.85
CA ALA A 96 -29.23 2.65 10.40
C ALA A 96 -29.36 3.04 11.89
N ARG A 97 -28.28 2.90 12.66
CA ARG A 97 -28.22 3.14 14.11
C ARG A 97 -28.11 4.61 14.48
N CYS A 98 -27.20 5.35 13.84
CA CYS A 98 -26.82 6.72 14.25
C CYS A 98 -27.57 7.82 13.47
N GLY A 99 -28.09 7.50 12.27
CA GLY A 99 -28.74 8.48 11.40
C GLY A 99 -27.79 9.59 10.91
N SER A 100 -28.33 10.62 10.25
CA SER A 100 -27.51 11.57 9.47
C SER A 100 -26.79 12.66 10.28
N TYR A 101 -27.04 12.78 11.59
CA TYR A 101 -26.57 13.93 12.37
C TYR A 101 -25.09 13.83 12.71
N ALA A 102 -24.59 12.65 13.09
CA ALA A 102 -23.19 12.44 13.42
C ALA A 102 -22.78 10.98 13.16
N PRO A 103 -21.54 10.74 12.69
CA PRO A 103 -20.98 9.40 12.62
C PRO A 103 -20.72 8.85 14.04
N PRO A 104 -20.69 7.52 14.22
CA PRO A 104 -20.26 6.90 15.47
C PRO A 104 -18.82 7.28 15.85
N GLU A 105 -18.57 7.46 17.15
CA GLU A 105 -17.25 7.80 17.69
C GLU A 105 -16.25 6.65 17.55
N ASP A 106 -16.74 5.41 17.55
CA ASP A 106 -15.94 4.17 17.48
C ASP A 106 -15.71 3.66 16.04
N MET A 107 -15.91 4.52 15.03
CA MET A 107 -15.72 4.15 13.63
C MET A 107 -14.26 3.78 13.34
N HIS A 108 -14.05 2.70 12.57
CA HIS A 108 -12.71 2.29 12.16
C HIS A 108 -12.00 3.43 11.38
N PRO A 109 -10.72 3.74 11.65
CA PRO A 109 -10.03 4.88 11.03
C PRO A 109 -10.03 4.85 9.49
N THR A 110 -9.82 3.68 8.89
CA THR A 110 -9.92 3.50 7.43
C THR A 110 -11.33 3.77 6.92
N THR A 111 -12.36 3.33 7.64
CA THR A 111 -13.76 3.56 7.28
C THR A 111 -14.11 5.05 7.37
N ALA A 112 -13.65 5.74 8.42
CA ALA A 112 -13.80 7.19 8.55
C ALA A 112 -13.12 7.97 7.40
N HIS A 113 -11.92 7.54 7.00
CA HIS A 113 -11.23 8.10 5.84
C HIS A 113 -12.04 7.91 4.54
N VAL A 114 -12.50 6.69 4.26
CA VAL A 114 -13.30 6.39 3.07
C VAL A 114 -14.62 7.15 3.06
N VAL A 115 -15.33 7.22 4.19
CA VAL A 115 -16.54 8.04 4.34
C VAL A 115 -16.26 9.50 4.00
N CYS A 116 -15.14 10.06 4.46
CA CYS A 116 -14.72 11.42 4.12
C CYS A 116 -14.50 11.59 2.61
N VAL A 117 -13.77 10.66 1.98
CA VAL A 117 -13.51 10.64 0.53
C VAL A 117 -14.81 10.54 -0.28
N MET A 118 -15.79 9.76 0.20
CA MET A 118 -17.08 9.57 -0.45
C MET A 118 -18.10 10.70 -0.19
N GLY A 119 -17.66 11.84 0.33
CA GLY A 119 -18.49 13.03 0.52
C GLY A 119 -18.95 13.28 1.96
N GLY A 120 -18.45 12.51 2.91
CA GLY A 120 -18.72 12.64 4.35
C GLY A 120 -19.99 11.93 4.80
N TRP A 121 -20.18 11.86 6.12
CA TRP A 121 -21.24 11.09 6.78
C TRP A 121 -22.64 11.39 6.23
N ARG A 122 -22.98 12.68 6.09
CA ARG A 122 -24.30 13.09 5.57
C ARG A 122 -24.57 12.59 4.15
N ALA A 123 -23.55 12.56 3.29
CA ALA A 123 -23.69 12.05 1.93
C ALA A 123 -23.88 10.54 1.93
N VAL A 124 -23.13 9.82 2.77
CA VAL A 124 -23.24 8.36 2.96
C VAL A 124 -24.65 7.99 3.45
N CYS A 125 -25.17 8.69 4.47
CA CYS A 125 -26.53 8.45 4.96
C CYS A 125 -27.63 8.78 3.94
N ALA A 126 -27.33 9.60 2.92
CA ALA A 126 -28.27 10.03 1.90
C ALA A 126 -28.23 9.16 0.62
N TRP A 127 -27.41 8.11 0.58
CA TRP A 127 -27.37 7.22 -0.59
C TRP A 127 -28.71 6.52 -0.81
N GLU A 128 -29.14 6.52 -2.07
CA GLU A 128 -30.35 5.81 -2.46
C GLU A 128 -30.08 4.31 -2.59
N THR A 129 -31.03 3.48 -2.15
CA THR A 129 -30.93 2.01 -2.17
C THR A 129 -30.52 1.46 -3.54
N ARG A 130 -31.03 2.04 -4.63
CA ARG A 130 -30.72 1.61 -6.01
C ARG A 130 -29.25 1.75 -6.41
N TYR A 131 -28.46 2.54 -5.67
CA TYR A 131 -27.03 2.73 -5.93
C TYR A 131 -26.13 2.02 -4.94
N LEU A 132 -26.68 1.30 -3.94
CA LEU A 132 -25.88 0.70 -2.87
C LEU A 132 -24.87 -0.34 -3.40
N ASP A 133 -25.20 -1.09 -4.44
CA ASP A 133 -24.25 -2.04 -5.04
C ASP A 133 -23.03 -1.34 -5.65
N LEU A 134 -23.25 -0.19 -6.30
CA LEU A 134 -22.16 0.63 -6.83
C LEU A 134 -21.34 1.24 -5.69
N LYS A 135 -22.01 1.80 -4.68
CA LYS A 135 -21.35 2.39 -3.50
C LYS A 135 -20.56 1.37 -2.69
N ARG A 136 -21.06 0.14 -2.60
CA ARG A 136 -20.33 -0.98 -1.98
C ARG A 136 -19.01 -1.25 -2.71
N ARG A 137 -19.03 -1.31 -4.04
CA ARG A 137 -17.81 -1.54 -4.85
C ARG A 137 -16.81 -0.40 -4.65
N GLU A 138 -17.26 0.85 -4.79
CA GLU A 138 -16.43 2.04 -4.56
C GLU A 138 -15.82 2.04 -3.15
N PHE A 139 -16.63 1.72 -2.13
CA PHE A 139 -16.17 1.64 -0.75
C PHE A 139 -15.11 0.55 -0.56
N VAL A 140 -15.35 -0.67 -1.05
CA VAL A 140 -14.41 -1.80 -0.89
C VAL A 140 -13.08 -1.50 -1.58
N ASP A 141 -13.11 -0.89 -2.76
CA ASP A 141 -11.90 -0.51 -3.49
C ASP A 141 -11.10 0.56 -2.75
N LEU A 142 -11.76 1.60 -2.26
CA LEU A 142 -11.11 2.69 -1.50
C LEU A 142 -10.58 2.19 -0.16
N TRP A 143 -11.34 1.35 0.55
CA TRP A 143 -10.96 0.80 1.84
C TRP A 143 -9.73 -0.09 1.71
N THR A 144 -9.71 -0.98 0.70
CA THR A 144 -8.57 -1.86 0.41
C THR A 144 -7.29 -1.08 0.09
N GLN A 145 -7.41 0.05 -0.62
CA GLN A 145 -6.27 0.93 -0.92
C GLN A 145 -5.76 1.69 0.30
N ALA A 146 -6.65 2.05 1.22
CA ALA A 146 -6.35 2.84 2.40
C ALA A 146 -5.96 1.99 3.63
N ASP A 147 -6.23 0.67 3.61
CA ASP A 147 -5.92 -0.24 4.72
C ASP A 147 -4.43 -0.18 5.08
N GLY A 148 -4.15 -0.02 6.39
CA GLY A 148 -2.81 0.19 6.93
C GLY A 148 -2.12 1.52 6.56
N LYS A 149 -2.79 2.43 5.84
CA LYS A 149 -2.22 3.73 5.37
C LYS A 149 -3.11 4.94 5.65
N ALA A 150 -4.26 4.76 6.29
CA ALA A 150 -5.26 5.81 6.49
C ALA A 150 -4.67 7.10 7.08
N ASP A 151 -3.84 6.99 8.13
CA ASP A 151 -3.23 8.16 8.78
C ASP A 151 -2.29 8.95 7.85
N VAL A 152 -1.50 8.24 7.03
CA VAL A 152 -0.60 8.84 6.05
C VAL A 152 -1.40 9.55 4.96
N LEU A 153 -2.49 8.94 4.49
CA LEU A 153 -3.37 9.51 3.47
C LEU A 153 -4.11 10.75 3.98
N VAL A 154 -4.57 10.74 5.23
CA VAL A 154 -5.19 11.90 5.89
C VAL A 154 -4.20 13.07 6.00
N MET A 155 -2.96 12.80 6.43
CA MET A 155 -1.90 13.83 6.47
C MET A 155 -1.57 14.38 5.08
N GLY A 156 -1.49 13.52 4.07
CA GLY A 156 -1.27 13.91 2.68
C GLY A 156 -2.39 14.82 2.14
N ALA A 157 -3.65 14.45 2.37
CA ALA A 157 -4.80 15.24 1.97
C ALA A 157 -4.82 16.62 2.65
N ALA A 158 -4.51 16.68 3.95
CA ALA A 158 -4.37 17.95 4.67
C ALA A 158 -3.23 18.80 4.12
N GLY A 159 -2.10 18.19 3.73
CA GLY A 159 -0.98 18.87 3.08
C GLY A 159 -1.35 19.48 1.73
N VAL A 160 -2.07 18.73 0.89
CA VAL A 160 -2.57 19.22 -0.40
C VAL A 160 -3.57 20.35 -0.22
N GLN A 161 -4.51 20.23 0.72
CA GLN A 161 -5.47 21.30 1.00
C GLN A 161 -4.80 22.59 1.50
N ARG A 162 -3.77 22.48 2.35
CA ARG A 162 -2.96 23.64 2.77
C ARG A 162 -2.21 24.26 1.60
N ALA A 163 -1.62 23.45 0.72
CA ALA A 163 -0.93 23.95 -0.47
C ALA A 163 -1.89 24.68 -1.43
N ILE A 164 -3.10 24.15 -1.63
CA ILE A 164 -4.16 24.79 -2.43
C ILE A 164 -4.65 26.10 -1.78
N ALA A 165 -4.83 26.11 -0.46
CA ALA A 165 -5.23 27.31 0.29
C ALA A 165 -4.15 28.41 0.22
N GLN A 166 -2.87 28.04 0.25
CA GLN A 166 -1.74 28.96 0.12
C GLN A 166 -1.57 29.51 -1.31
N THR A 167 -1.98 28.76 -2.34
CA THR A 167 -1.89 29.20 -3.75
C THR A 167 -3.03 30.12 -4.19
N ARG A 168 -4.10 30.29 -3.40
CA ARG A 168 -5.13 31.33 -3.64
C ARG A 168 -4.63 32.77 -3.43
N GLY A 169 -3.36 32.97 -3.05
CA GLY A 169 -2.71 34.28 -2.93
C GLY A 169 -1.42 34.48 -3.74
N GLY A 170 -1.00 33.53 -4.59
CA GLY A 170 0.25 33.70 -5.34
C GLY A 170 0.58 32.55 -6.27
N PHE A 171 0.80 32.87 -7.54
CA PHE A 171 1.32 31.99 -8.57
C PHE A 171 2.69 31.44 -8.15
N VAL A 172 2.81 30.15 -7.82
CA VAL A 172 4.11 29.49 -7.69
C VAL A 172 4.44 28.83 -9.01
N ARG A 173 5.40 29.43 -9.74
CA ARG A 173 6.16 28.71 -10.76
C ARG A 173 6.90 27.58 -10.05
N VAL A 174 6.46 26.33 -10.26
CA VAL A 174 7.29 25.17 -9.93
C VAL A 174 8.44 25.17 -10.93
N GLY A 175 9.51 25.88 -10.58
CA GLY A 175 10.77 25.80 -11.29
C GLY A 175 11.37 24.43 -11.03
N MET A 176 11.34 23.55 -12.03
CA MET A 176 12.31 22.47 -12.15
C MET A 176 13.69 23.14 -12.22
N THR A 177 14.41 23.19 -11.09
CA THR A 177 15.85 23.45 -11.12
C THR A 177 16.54 22.17 -11.57
N LEU A 178 16.78 22.09 -12.88
CA LEU A 178 17.84 21.24 -13.41
C LEU A 178 19.16 21.73 -12.84
N SER A 179 19.76 20.89 -11.99
CA SER A 179 21.15 21.01 -11.55
C SER A 179 22.06 21.04 -12.78
N GLY A 180 22.77 22.15 -12.97
CA GLY A 180 23.75 22.31 -14.03
C GLY A 180 24.59 23.53 -13.72
N GLY A 181 25.78 23.28 -13.15
CA GLY A 181 26.70 24.31 -12.70
C GLY A 181 27.09 25.28 -13.82
N LEU A 182 26.93 26.57 -13.54
CA LEU A 182 27.51 27.62 -14.35
C LEU A 182 28.95 27.83 -13.86
N MET A 183 29.92 27.19 -14.53
CA MET A 183 31.30 27.65 -14.45
C MET A 183 31.39 29.02 -15.13
N ALA A 184 31.97 29.97 -14.40
CA ALA A 184 32.44 31.22 -14.92
C ALA A 184 33.50 30.96 -16.00
N LEU A 185 33.31 31.55 -17.18
CA LEU A 185 34.41 31.93 -18.06
C LEU A 185 34.14 33.33 -18.59
N ASP A 186 35.04 34.20 -18.17
CA ASP A 186 35.29 35.56 -18.61
C ASP A 186 35.83 35.58 -20.06
N GLU A 187 35.80 36.78 -20.63
CA GLU A 187 36.55 37.26 -21.80
C GLU A 187 35.98 37.07 -23.23
N SER A 188 35.43 38.20 -23.73
CA SER A 188 36.05 39.04 -24.79
C SER A 188 35.48 39.01 -26.24
N LYS A 189 35.01 40.21 -26.62
CA LYS A 189 35.09 40.92 -27.92
C LYS A 189 34.50 40.30 -29.21
N LYS A 190 33.43 40.94 -29.73
CA LYS A 190 33.24 41.51 -31.10
C LYS A 190 31.74 41.84 -31.30
N GLN A 191 31.30 43.06 -31.58
CA GLN A 191 31.20 43.77 -32.90
C GLN A 191 30.62 45.18 -32.61
N ILE A 192 31.23 46.30 -33.01
CA ILE A 192 31.18 47.02 -34.32
C ILE A 192 29.78 47.51 -34.74
N GLY A 193 29.66 48.84 -34.93
CA GLY A 193 28.65 49.55 -35.73
C GLY A 193 27.88 50.59 -34.90
N ALA A 194 27.85 51.89 -35.19
CA ALA A 194 28.31 52.71 -36.31
C ALA A 194 28.55 54.15 -35.82
#